data_AF-A0A3D3E676-F1
#
_entry.id   AF-A0A3D3E676-F1
#
_cell.length_a   1.000
_cell.length_b   1.000
_cell.length_c   1.000
_cell.angle_alpha   90.00
_cell.angle_beta   90.00
_cell.angle_gamma   90.00
#
_symmetry.space_group_name_H-M   'P 1'
#
loop_
_entity.id
_entity.type
_entity.pdbx_description
1 polymer ?
#
loop_
_entity_poly.entity_id
_entity_poly.type
_entity_poly.pdbx_seq_one_letter_code
_entity_poly.pdbx_strand_id
1 'polypeptide(L)'
;MEVRKLTAEEFAATKIGKPEKIEAGEPLFDFWPYVEAIPVEDFGGYDCTAGVVGHVYRMEDQYEHVLIQSQYAEIAMVLVLDLAKKEVYGHYLLDIRPRGNPII
;
A
#
# COMPACT_ATOMS: atom_id res chain seq x y z
N MET A 1 -7.23 -12.01 -12.24
CA MET A 1 -6.45 -10.78 -12.05
C MET A 1 -5.20 -11.18 -11.28
N GLU A 2 -4.02 -10.78 -11.74
CA GLU A 2 -2.75 -11.16 -11.11
C GLU A 2 -2.38 -10.09 -10.08
N VAL A 3 -2.19 -10.50 -8.83
CA VAL A 3 -1.71 -9.61 -7.76
C VAL A 3 -0.22 -9.81 -7.59
N ARG A 4 0.50 -8.70 -7.42
CA ARG A 4 1.95 -8.67 -7.28
C ARG A 4 2.34 -8.15 -5.91
N LYS A 5 2.92 -9.03 -5.10
CA LYS A 5 3.59 -8.66 -3.86
C LYS A 5 4.96 -8.09 -4.19
N LEU A 6 5.21 -6.85 -3.77
CA LEU A 6 6.49 -6.20 -3.93
C LEU A 6 7.45 -6.65 -2.82
N THR A 7 8.72 -6.76 -3.16
CA THR A 7 9.80 -6.84 -2.19
C THR A 7 10.09 -5.46 -1.59
N ALA A 8 10.83 -5.43 -0.48
CA ALA A 8 11.24 -4.16 0.13
C ALA A 8 12.10 -3.31 -0.83
N GLU A 9 12.91 -3.95 -1.69
CA GLU A 9 13.73 -3.28 -2.70
C GLU A 9 12.86 -2.65 -3.81
N GLU A 10 11.87 -3.39 -4.33
CA GLU A 10 10.95 -2.87 -5.34
C GLU A 10 10.10 -1.73 -4.79
N PHE A 11 9.59 -1.86 -3.55
CA PHE A 11 8.84 -0.79 -2.90
C PHE A 11 9.72 0.43 -2.59
N ALA A 12 10.99 0.24 -2.26
CA ALA A 12 11.92 1.36 -2.10
C ALA A 12 12.20 2.06 -3.43
N ALA A 13 12.28 1.30 -4.53
CA ALA A 13 12.48 1.85 -5.87
C ALA A 13 11.30 2.71 -6.37
N THR A 14 10.08 2.48 -5.88
CA THR A 14 8.90 3.29 -6.24
C THR A 14 8.83 4.60 -5.44
N LYS A 15 9.64 4.77 -4.39
CA LYS A 15 9.77 6.04 -3.65
C LYS A 15 10.65 7.00 -4.44
N ILE A 16 10.05 7.68 -5.40
CA ILE A 16 10.72 8.64 -6.27
C ILE A 16 10.51 10.06 -5.72
N GLY A 17 11.59 10.85 -5.75
CA GLY A 17 11.55 12.26 -5.39
C GLY A 17 11.13 12.49 -3.94
N LYS A 18 10.35 13.55 -3.73
CA LYS A 18 9.80 13.89 -2.41
C LYS A 18 8.33 13.44 -2.36
N PRO A 19 7.96 12.50 -1.47
CA PRO A 19 6.56 12.09 -1.33
C PRO A 19 5.69 13.27 -0.95
N GLU A 20 4.66 13.54 -1.74
CA GLU A 20 3.64 14.53 -1.40
C GLU A 20 2.43 13.82 -0.82
N LYS A 21 2.05 14.20 0.40
CA LYS A 21 0.83 13.68 1.00
C LYS A 21 -0.36 14.34 0.32
N ILE A 22 -1.21 13.54 -0.30
CA ILE A 22 -2.45 14.01 -0.90
C ILE A 22 -3.58 13.71 0.08
N GLU A 23 -4.54 14.62 0.22
CA GLU A 23 -5.78 14.29 0.91
C GLU A 23 -6.46 13.15 0.16
N ALA A 24 -6.98 12.17 0.90
CA ALA A 24 -7.70 11.04 0.32
C ALA A 24 -8.98 11.57 -0.35
N GLY A 25 -8.85 11.97 -1.62
CA GLY A 25 -9.93 12.38 -2.50
C GLY A 25 -10.50 11.18 -3.25
N GLU A 26 -11.14 11.44 -4.39
CA GLU A 26 -11.57 10.38 -5.29
C GLU A 26 -10.34 9.66 -5.87
N PRO A 27 -10.27 8.31 -5.74
CA PRO A 27 -9.17 7.56 -6.33
C PRO A 27 -9.21 7.70 -7.86
N LEU A 28 -8.04 7.82 -8.48
CA LEU A 28 -7.92 8.03 -9.94
C LEU A 28 -8.54 6.92 -10.77
N PHE A 29 -8.61 5.71 -10.20
CA PHE A 29 -9.29 4.56 -10.73
C PHE A 29 -9.69 3.61 -9.59
N ASP A 30 -10.62 2.71 -9.86
CA ASP A 30 -11.05 1.72 -8.89
C ASP A 30 -9.99 0.63 -8.70
N PHE A 31 -9.33 0.62 -7.54
CA PHE A 31 -8.35 -0.40 -7.15
C PHE A 31 -8.91 -1.40 -6.12
N TRP A 32 -10.17 -1.27 -5.70
CA TRP A 32 -10.79 -2.19 -4.74
C TRP A 32 -10.79 -3.64 -5.21
N PRO A 33 -11.08 -3.95 -6.49
CA PRO A 33 -10.98 -5.33 -6.97
C PRO A 33 -9.60 -5.92 -6.73
N TYR A 34 -8.53 -5.12 -6.87
CA TYR A 34 -7.17 -5.57 -6.63
C TYR A 34 -6.95 -5.92 -5.17
N VAL A 35 -7.43 -5.08 -4.25
CA VAL A 35 -7.36 -5.32 -2.80
C VAL A 35 -8.07 -6.61 -2.43
N GLU A 36 -9.26 -6.84 -2.97
CA GLU A 36 -10.05 -8.07 -2.75
C GLU A 36 -9.36 -9.33 -3.29
N ALA A 37 -8.49 -9.18 -4.30
CA ALA A 37 -7.72 -10.27 -4.88
C ALA A 37 -6.39 -10.56 -4.15
N ILE A 38 -5.96 -9.71 -3.20
CA ILE A 38 -4.73 -9.95 -2.42
C ILE A 38 -4.94 -11.18 -1.54
N PRO A 39 -4.05 -12.18 -1.56
CA PRO A 39 -4.18 -13.35 -0.70
C PRO A 39 -4.00 -12.96 0.77
N VAL A 40 -4.75 -13.60 1.65
CA VAL A 40 -4.68 -13.40 3.12
C VAL A 40 -3.25 -13.55 3.68
N GLU A 41 -2.43 -14.36 3.03
CA GLU A 41 -1.02 -14.58 3.37
C GLU A 41 -0.16 -13.31 3.20
N ASP A 42 -0.51 -12.45 2.24
CA ASP A 42 0.23 -11.22 1.98
C ASP A 42 -0.11 -10.12 3.00
N PHE A 43 -1.25 -10.23 3.67
CA PHE A 43 -1.57 -9.39 4.83
C PHE A 43 -0.82 -9.81 6.10
N GLY A 44 -0.04 -10.89 6.08
CA GLY A 44 0.78 -11.30 7.23
C GLY A 44 -0.02 -11.67 8.48
N GLY A 45 -1.30 -12.00 8.31
CA GLY A 45 -2.22 -12.29 9.42
C GLY A 45 -2.85 -11.05 10.07
N TYR A 46 -2.68 -9.85 9.50
CA TYR A 46 -3.30 -8.62 9.98
C TYR A 46 -4.64 -8.37 9.30
N ASP A 47 -5.62 -7.89 10.06
CA ASP A 47 -6.90 -7.51 9.50
C ASP A 47 -6.82 -6.11 8.88
N CYS A 48 -6.77 -6.06 7.55
CA CYS A 48 -6.92 -4.84 6.75
C CYS A 48 -8.31 -4.72 6.11
N THR A 49 -9.27 -5.57 6.48
CA THR A 49 -10.60 -5.64 5.85
C THR A 49 -11.49 -4.44 6.19
N ALA A 50 -11.09 -3.61 7.16
CA ALA A 50 -11.77 -2.36 7.46
C ALA A 50 -11.79 -1.39 6.27
N GLY A 51 -10.90 -1.58 5.27
CA GLY A 51 -10.89 -0.77 4.05
C GLY A 51 -10.63 0.72 4.31
N VAL A 52 -9.99 1.06 5.43
CA VAL A 52 -9.73 2.44 5.80
C VAL A 52 -8.49 2.91 5.06
N VAL A 53 -8.69 3.68 3.99
CA VAL A 53 -7.60 4.42 3.35
C VAL A 53 -7.13 5.50 4.32
N GLY A 54 -5.98 5.28 4.95
CA GLY A 54 -5.44 6.21 5.93
C GLY A 54 -4.77 7.39 5.25
N HIS A 55 -3.83 7.12 4.36
CA HIS A 55 -3.01 8.13 3.71
C HIS A 55 -2.71 7.77 2.26
N VAL A 56 -2.65 8.78 1.41
CA VAL A 56 -2.22 8.65 0.02
C VAL A 56 -0.97 9.51 -0.15
N TYR A 57 0.10 8.93 -0.67
CA TYR A 57 1.34 9.63 -0.98
C TYR A 57 1.63 9.53 -2.46
N ARG A 58 1.82 10.68 -3.11
CA ARG A 58 2.19 10.74 -4.51
C ARG A 58 3.70 10.87 -4.64
N MET A 59 4.30 9.94 -5.38
CA MET A 59 5.71 9.90 -5.75
C MET A 59 5.85 10.47 -7.15
N GLU A 60 5.83 11.81 -7.22
CA GLU A 60 5.76 12.57 -8.47
C GLU A 60 4.55 12.17 -9.34
N ASP A 61 4.61 12.41 -10.65
CA ASP A 61 3.58 12.00 -11.60
C ASP A 61 3.71 10.52 -12.04
N GLN A 62 4.49 9.70 -11.31
CA GLN A 62 4.75 8.30 -11.66
C GLN A 62 3.96 7.29 -10.83
N TYR A 63 4.06 7.39 -9.50
CA TYR A 63 3.43 6.42 -8.61
C TYR A 63 2.60 7.09 -7.52
N GLU A 64 1.56 6.40 -7.09
CA GLU A 64 0.77 6.78 -5.93
C GLU A 64 0.72 5.62 -4.93
N HIS A 65 1.10 5.89 -3.69
CA HIS A 65 1.13 4.93 -2.60
C HIS A 65 -0.11 5.13 -1.72
N VAL A 66 -1.06 4.21 -1.83
CA VAL A 66 -2.28 4.20 -1.03
C VAL A 66 -2.06 3.30 0.18
N LEU A 67 -2.14 3.86 1.39
CA LEU A 67 -2.00 3.12 2.63
C LEU A 67 -3.39 2.74 3.14
N ILE A 68 -3.72 1.45 3.08
CA ILE A 68 -4.87 0.86 3.74
C ILE A 68 -4.44 0.46 5.15
N GLN A 69 -5.02 1.10 6.16
CA GLN A 69 -4.71 0.79 7.55
C GLN A 69 -5.26 -0.59 7.94
N SER A 70 -4.45 -1.32 8.70
CA SER A 70 -4.93 -2.48 9.42
C SER A 70 -5.60 -2.09 10.73
N GLN A 71 -6.02 -3.08 11.52
CA GLN A 71 -6.40 -2.92 12.93
C GLN A 71 -5.30 -2.26 13.80
N TYR A 72 -4.04 -2.28 13.36
CA TYR A 72 -2.89 -1.67 14.03
C TYR A 72 -2.42 -0.42 13.27
N ALA A 73 -2.20 0.68 13.97
CA ALA A 73 -1.76 1.94 13.37
C ALA A 73 -0.34 1.82 12.76
N GLU A 74 0.45 0.87 13.25
CA GLU A 74 1.81 0.62 12.81
C GLU A 74 1.89 -0.31 11.59
N ILE A 75 0.77 -0.88 11.16
CA ILE A 75 0.73 -1.83 10.05
C ILE A 75 -0.27 -1.35 9.01
N ALA A 76 0.21 -1.17 7.79
CA ALA A 76 -0.61 -0.75 6.67
C ALA A 76 -0.26 -1.56 5.42
N MET A 77 -1.28 -1.93 4.66
CA MET A 77 -1.10 -2.45 3.32
C MET A 77 -0.91 -1.26 2.38
N VAL A 78 0.27 -1.16 1.76
CA VAL A 78 0.57 -0.13 0.78
C VAL A 78 0.27 -0.67 -0.61
N LEU A 79 -0.64 -0.04 -1.34
CA LEU A 79 -0.79 -0.26 -2.77
C LEU A 79 0.02 0.77 -3.52
N VAL A 80 0.80 0.32 -4.49
CA VAL A 80 1.51 1.18 -5.43
C VAL A 80 0.69 1.20 -6.72
N LEU A 81 0.13 2.36 -7.03
CA LEU A 81 -0.58 2.63 -8.27
C LEU A 81 0.40 3.24 -9.27
N ASP A 82 0.40 2.73 -10.50
CA ASP A 82 1.11 3.31 -11.64
C ASP A 82 0.21 4.34 -12.32
N LEU A 83 0.58 5.61 -12.24
CA LEU A 83 -0.21 6.72 -12.78
C LEU A 83 -0.17 6.78 -14.31
N ALA A 84 0.90 6.28 -14.92
CA ALA A 84 1.06 6.27 -16.37
C ALA A 84 0.19 5.17 -17.01
N LYS A 85 0.13 3.99 -16.37
CA LYS A 85 -0.68 2.86 -16.85
C LYS A 85 -2.11 2.86 -16.31
N LYS A 86 -2.37 3.58 -15.21
CA LYS A 86 -3.64 3.57 -14.46
C LYS A 86 -4.00 2.17 -13.95
N GLU A 87 -3.00 1.47 -13.42
CA GLU A 87 -3.13 0.11 -12.90
C GLU A 87 -2.37 -0.02 -11.58
N VAL A 88 -2.68 -1.05 -10.80
CA VAL A 88 -1.90 -1.35 -9.60
C VAL A 88 -0.58 -2.00 -10.00
N TYR A 89 0.54 -1.33 -9.70
CA TYR A 89 1.89 -1.85 -9.93
C TYR A 89 2.21 -3.03 -9.01
N GLY A 90 1.74 -2.97 -7.77
CA GLY A 90 1.91 -4.01 -6.76
C GLY A 90 1.43 -3.57 -5.38
N HIS A 91 1.55 -4.47 -4.40
CA HIS A 91 1.26 -4.18 -3.00
C HIS A 91 2.43 -4.55 -2.09
N TYR A 92 2.53 -3.90 -0.94
CA TYR A 92 3.57 -4.12 0.06
C TYR A 92 3.01 -3.97 1.47
N LEU A 93 3.22 -4.97 2.33
CA LEU A 93 2.86 -4.88 3.74
C LEU A 93 3.90 -4.05 4.47
N LEU A 94 3.52 -2.82 4.85
CA LEU A 94 4.37 -1.93 5.60
C LEU A 94 4.15 -2.13 7.10
N ASP A 95 5.22 -2.54 7.76
CA ASP A 95 5.31 -2.63 9.21
C ASP A 95 6.28 -1.54 9.71
N ILE A 96 5.74 -0.49 10.33
CA ILE A 96 6.50 0.62 10.93
C ILE A 96 6.65 0.47 12.44
N ARG A 97 6.32 -0.70 13.02
CA ARG A 97 6.60 -0.93 14.44
C ARG A 97 8.09 -0.71 14.68
N PRO A 98 8.48 0.02 15.74
CA PRO A 98 9.88 0.07 16.12
C PRO A 98 10.36 -1.38 16.27
N ARG A 99 11.49 -1.74 15.64
CA ARG A 99 12.12 -3.06 15.80
C ARG A 99 12.52 -3.22 17.27
N GLY A 100 11.57 -3.65 18.09
CA GLY A 100 11.63 -3.69 19.54
C GLY A 100 10.81 -4.88 20.02
N ASN A 101 11.37 -6.06 19.76
CA ASN A 101 10.91 -7.40 20.11
C ASN A 101 9.59 -7.90 19.50
N PRO A 102 9.58 -9.16 18.99
CA PRO A 102 8.33 -9.85 18.73
C PRO A 102 7.56 -9.96 20.05
N ILE A 103 6.26 -9.64 20.00
CA ILE A 103 5.33 -10.07 21.05
C ILE A 103 5.20 -11.59 20.88
N ILE A 104 5.98 -12.31 21.68
CA ILE A 104 5.76 -13.74 21.99
C ILE A 104 4.42 -13.93 22.68
#